data_AF-A0A2Z4IRF6-F1
#
_entry.id   AF-A0A2Z4IRF6-F1
#
_cell.length_a   1.000
_cell.length_b   1.000
_cell.length_c   1.000
_cell.angle_alpha   90.00
_cell.angle_beta   90.00
_cell.angle_gamma   90.00
#
_symmetry.space_group_name_H-M   'P 1'
#
loop_
_entity.id
_entity.type
_entity.pdbx_description
1 polymer ?
#
loop_
_entity_poly.entity_id
_entity_poly.type
_entity_poly.pdbx_seq_one_letter_code
_entity_poly.pdbx_strand_id
1 'polypeptide(L)'
;MNSRRNFIKSAGLSSLLLGTNTGLSLGNTVGKKVSGSGSVPGQAISVREFMVEGPLFCPYHSVGAGVPKGGCQQYYHDRPFVHNPFTLPASGMSGSPVIMDVTGRFFGFKNTVGFQASEFEFDGRNTLKVHIPAGQELFVDESGNSDLAWKAYNKEMMERLSFRSPAFIPGFWKDLEYCTWVEQKYLAQERKGQFRNLNADFVKNYLKKVRELGYPTGKFTLDHGWARFPDGDVDSGFGSWQPDKTLFPDFERIIDHIASAGFTPGIWVGFPKIQMNSTAAKIYPNLLGNWGAESSSYDPSEVRYLNPYANIYDYAHEVFAPLIKTGIRKLKIDMSYNTKSDMLLIHREMYRAIKDIDQTVEVETHVPDIFFAPYTDVIRTNDIWLDDRYDWPCRVETHYEVAFKSAPSKLINLDHIGGNDSGVITEEKYLKHLAMYEGKRGYPLVSILPHHISQKCADRTGDYLWQYAHGKKLVTSDFYLDERK
;
A
#
# COMPACT_ATOMS: atom_id res chain seq x y z
N MET A 1 22.61 -24.59 -20.95
CA MET A 1 22.17 -25.19 -19.68
C MET A 1 23.36 -25.28 -18.75
N ASN A 2 23.45 -24.39 -17.77
CA ASN A 2 24.35 -24.47 -16.62
C ASN A 2 23.94 -23.41 -15.58
N SER A 3 24.09 -23.77 -14.31
CA SER A 3 23.94 -22.97 -13.08
C SER A 3 22.53 -22.84 -12.46
N ARG A 4 22.22 -23.81 -11.58
CA ARG A 4 21.32 -23.66 -10.43
C ARG A 4 22.05 -23.84 -9.09
N ARG A 5 23.38 -23.85 -9.12
CA ARG A 5 24.26 -24.05 -7.95
C ARG A 5 25.54 -23.28 -8.17
N ASN A 6 25.65 -22.08 -7.59
CA ASN A 6 26.95 -21.46 -7.23
C ASN A 6 26.85 -20.22 -6.33
N PHE A 7 25.76 -20.02 -5.58
CA PHE A 7 25.66 -18.84 -4.70
C PHE A 7 25.53 -19.12 -3.19
N ILE A 8 25.40 -20.39 -2.77
CA ILE A 8 25.27 -20.77 -1.34
C ILE A 8 26.53 -21.48 -0.83
N LYS A 9 27.72 -20.87 -0.99
CA LYS A 9 28.97 -21.42 -0.43
C LYS A 9 29.78 -20.44 0.44
N SER A 10 29.23 -19.29 0.82
CA SER A 10 29.98 -18.30 1.63
C SER A 10 29.23 -17.74 2.83
N ALA A 11 28.32 -18.51 3.44
CA ALA A 11 27.86 -18.26 4.81
C ALA A 11 27.75 -19.60 5.53
N GLY A 12 28.80 -19.91 6.29
CA GLY A 12 28.96 -21.19 6.98
C GLY A 12 27.98 -21.39 8.13
N LEU A 13 27.49 -22.62 8.17
CA LEU A 13 26.85 -23.37 9.25
C LEU A 13 27.12 -22.88 10.68
N SER A 14 26.03 -22.67 11.43
CA SER A 14 25.77 -23.14 12.80
C SER A 14 24.33 -22.69 13.09
N SER A 15 23.29 -23.52 13.19
CA SER A 15 23.08 -24.57 14.18
C SER A 15 21.89 -25.46 13.76
N LEU A 16 22.05 -26.77 13.88
CA LEU A 16 20.95 -27.74 13.83
C LEU A 16 19.96 -27.50 14.98
N LEU A 17 18.67 -27.42 14.68
CA LEU A 17 17.61 -27.82 15.60
C LEU A 17 16.57 -28.62 14.81
N LEU A 18 16.48 -29.90 15.18
CA LEU A 18 15.46 -30.87 14.75
C LEU A 18 14.10 -30.47 15.32
N GLY A 19 13.05 -30.53 14.49
CA GLY A 19 11.67 -30.25 14.91
C GLY A 19 10.64 -30.60 13.85
N THR A 20 10.37 -31.91 13.74
CA THR A 20 9.13 -32.59 13.30
C THR A 20 8.12 -31.89 12.37
N ASN A 21 7.88 -32.58 11.25
CA ASN A 21 6.74 -32.48 10.33
C ASN A 21 5.37 -32.33 11.00
N THR A 22 4.61 -31.33 10.55
CA THR A 22 3.17 -31.47 10.28
C THR A 22 2.91 -30.88 8.89
N GLY A 23 2.69 -31.76 7.92
CA GLY A 23 2.45 -31.39 6.53
C GLY A 23 1.06 -30.80 6.34
N LEU A 24 1.02 -29.63 5.72
CA LEU A 24 -0.10 -29.19 4.89
C LEU A 24 0.46 -28.93 3.49
N SER A 25 0.31 -29.95 2.65
CA SER A 25 0.55 -29.91 1.21
C SER A 25 -0.53 -29.05 0.56
N LEU A 26 -0.30 -27.74 0.43
CA LEU A 26 -0.94 -26.92 -0.61
C LEU A 26 -0.15 -27.15 -1.90
N GLY A 27 -0.59 -28.17 -2.63
CA GLY A 27 0.05 -28.69 -3.82
C GLY A 27 0.18 -27.66 -4.93
N ASN A 28 1.35 -27.70 -5.56
CA ASN A 28 1.72 -27.07 -6.82
C ASN A 28 0.60 -27.16 -7.87
N THR A 29 0.00 -26.03 -8.20
CA THR A 29 -0.64 -25.81 -9.51
C THR A 29 -0.34 -24.40 -9.98
N VAL A 30 0.95 -24.06 -10.03
CA VAL A 30 1.44 -22.82 -10.66
C VAL A 30 2.06 -23.24 -11.99
N GLY A 31 1.39 -22.91 -13.10
CA GLY A 31 1.98 -23.14 -14.42
C GLY A 31 0.98 -23.38 -15.54
N LYS A 32 0.12 -22.40 -15.83
CA LYS A 32 -0.27 -22.11 -17.22
C LYS A 32 -0.80 -20.69 -17.32
N LYS A 33 -0.26 -19.98 -18.31
CA LYS A 33 -0.67 -18.64 -18.73
C LYS A 33 -2.15 -18.69 -19.15
N VAL A 34 -3.07 -18.21 -18.31
CA VAL A 34 -4.43 -17.89 -18.75
C VAL A 34 -4.44 -16.40 -19.10
N SER A 35 -3.88 -16.10 -20.27
CA SER A 35 -4.15 -14.83 -20.93
C SER A 35 -5.49 -14.99 -21.65
N GLY A 36 -6.55 -14.54 -21.00
CA GLY A 36 -7.89 -14.53 -21.56
C GLY A 36 -8.92 -14.21 -20.48
N SER A 37 -9.77 -13.22 -20.74
CA SER A 37 -11.05 -12.96 -20.08
C SER A 37 -12.08 -14.08 -20.28
N GLY A 38 -11.61 -15.33 -20.41
CA GLY A 38 -12.44 -16.50 -20.58
C GLY A 38 -12.66 -17.16 -19.24
N SER A 39 -13.90 -17.15 -18.76
CA SER A 39 -14.41 -18.15 -17.82
C SER A 39 -13.85 -19.53 -18.19
N VAL A 40 -13.23 -20.24 -17.25
CA VAL A 40 -12.83 -21.63 -17.48
C VAL A 40 -14.12 -22.41 -17.81
N PRO A 41 -14.29 -22.92 -19.04
CA PRO A 41 -15.55 -23.54 -19.42
C PRO A 41 -15.79 -24.79 -18.57
N GLY A 42 -16.91 -24.84 -17.86
CA GLY A 42 -17.39 -26.04 -17.16
C GLY A 42 -17.20 -26.09 -15.65
N GLN A 43 -16.74 -25.02 -14.98
CA GLN A 43 -16.88 -24.94 -13.51
C GLN A 43 -18.31 -24.52 -13.15
N ALA A 44 -18.95 -25.27 -12.25
CA ALA A 44 -20.24 -24.87 -11.69
C ALA A 44 -20.08 -23.55 -10.93
N ILE A 45 -20.87 -22.54 -11.31
CA ILE A 45 -20.99 -21.27 -10.61
C ILE A 45 -22.35 -21.27 -9.92
N SER A 46 -22.36 -21.14 -8.60
CA SER A 46 -23.58 -20.94 -7.83
C SER A 46 -23.88 -19.44 -7.78
N VAL A 47 -25.08 -19.04 -8.16
CA VAL A 47 -25.53 -17.64 -8.04
C VAL A 47 -26.49 -17.55 -6.86
N ARG A 48 -26.19 -16.68 -5.91
CA ARG A 48 -27.09 -16.35 -4.80
C ARG A 48 -27.60 -14.94 -4.94
N GLU A 49 -28.88 -14.74 -4.66
CA GLU A 49 -29.56 -13.46 -4.81
C GLU A 49 -30.00 -12.96 -3.43
N PHE A 50 -29.75 -11.69 -3.18
CA PHE A 50 -30.04 -11.02 -1.91
C PHE A 50 -30.76 -9.72 -2.17
N MET A 51 -31.78 -9.45 -1.35
CA MET A 51 -32.36 -8.12 -1.28
C MET A 51 -31.39 -7.19 -0.54
N VAL A 52 -31.17 -5.99 -1.05
CA VAL A 52 -30.27 -4.98 -0.47
C VAL A 52 -30.85 -3.59 -0.62
N GLU A 53 -30.33 -2.62 0.13
CA GLU A 53 -30.68 -1.20 -0.01
C GLU A 53 -29.46 -0.35 -0.41
N GLY A 54 -29.57 0.36 -1.53
CA GLY A 54 -28.51 1.23 -2.02
C GLY A 54 -28.41 2.58 -1.30
N PRO A 55 -27.29 3.32 -1.47
CA PRO A 55 -26.08 2.92 -2.21
C PRO A 55 -25.29 1.81 -1.52
N LEU A 56 -24.70 0.91 -2.31
CA LEU A 56 -23.83 -0.15 -1.79
C LEU A 56 -22.41 0.35 -1.60
N PHE A 57 -21.82 0.08 -0.44
CA PHE A 57 -20.43 0.36 -0.14
C PHE A 57 -19.52 -0.80 -0.59
N CYS A 58 -18.58 -0.49 -1.48
CA CYS A 58 -17.65 -1.39 -2.16
C CYS A 58 -16.20 -0.95 -1.89
N PRO A 59 -15.60 -1.26 -0.72
CA PRO A 59 -14.27 -0.77 -0.32
C PRO A 59 -13.13 -1.20 -1.27
N TYR A 60 -13.32 -2.27 -2.04
CA TYR A 60 -12.34 -2.76 -3.03
C TYR A 60 -12.26 -1.91 -4.30
N HIS A 61 -13.27 -1.08 -4.56
CA HIS A 61 -13.40 -0.30 -5.77
C HIS A 61 -13.29 1.19 -5.45
N SER A 62 -12.24 1.83 -5.97
CA SER A 62 -12.02 3.26 -5.79
C SER A 62 -11.88 3.98 -7.14
N VAL A 63 -12.40 3.41 -8.23
CA VAL A 63 -12.24 3.97 -9.58
C VAL A 63 -13.41 4.91 -9.90
N GLY A 64 -13.09 6.17 -10.17
CA GLY A 64 -14.05 7.10 -10.74
C GLY A 64 -14.05 6.97 -12.26
N ALA A 65 -15.04 6.30 -12.84
CA ALA A 65 -15.29 6.41 -14.27
C ALA A 65 -15.76 7.85 -14.58
N GLY A 66 -14.85 8.69 -15.09
CA GLY A 66 -15.17 10.07 -15.51
C GLY A 66 -15.40 11.08 -14.39
N VAL A 67 -15.27 10.69 -13.12
CA VAL A 67 -15.35 11.60 -11.95
C VAL A 67 -13.96 11.70 -11.31
N PRO A 68 -13.31 12.87 -11.30
CA PRO A 68 -11.94 12.98 -10.83
C PRO A 68 -11.81 12.67 -9.33
N LYS A 69 -10.57 12.30 -8.96
CA LYS A 69 -10.12 11.90 -7.63
C LYS A 69 -10.56 12.91 -6.56
N GLY A 70 -11.35 12.52 -5.57
CA GLY A 70 -11.54 13.42 -4.43
C GLY A 70 -12.65 13.15 -3.41
N GLY A 71 -13.71 12.39 -3.72
CA GLY A 71 -14.82 12.13 -2.77
C GLY A 71 -14.97 10.67 -2.35
N CYS A 72 -15.78 10.41 -1.33
CA CYS A 72 -16.12 9.04 -0.88
C CYS A 72 -17.04 8.28 -1.85
N GLN A 73 -17.73 8.98 -2.76
CA GLN A 73 -18.59 8.40 -3.81
C GLN A 73 -17.90 7.33 -4.67
N GLN A 74 -16.56 7.29 -4.68
CA GLN A 74 -15.80 6.25 -5.37
C GLN A 74 -16.04 4.84 -4.81
N TYR A 75 -16.46 4.75 -3.53
CA TYR A 75 -16.75 3.49 -2.85
C TYR A 75 -18.25 3.21 -2.73
N TYR A 76 -19.13 4.15 -3.08
CA TYR A 76 -20.59 4.02 -2.93
C TYR A 76 -21.26 3.95 -4.30
N HIS A 77 -22.05 2.90 -4.53
CA HIS A 77 -22.66 2.62 -5.82
C HIS A 77 -24.18 2.52 -5.72
N ASP A 78 -24.88 3.38 -6.44
CA ASP A 78 -26.34 3.43 -6.58
C ASP A 78 -26.83 3.00 -7.98
N ARG A 79 -25.91 2.67 -8.89
CA ARG A 79 -26.19 2.27 -10.27
C ARG A 79 -25.87 0.80 -10.50
N PRO A 80 -26.45 0.18 -11.56
CA PRO A 80 -26.13 -1.19 -11.89
C PRO A 80 -24.64 -1.38 -12.16
N PHE A 81 -24.07 -2.48 -11.67
CA PHE A 81 -22.69 -2.84 -11.92
C PHE A 81 -22.48 -4.35 -11.88
N VAL A 82 -21.38 -4.80 -12.50
CA VAL A 82 -20.80 -6.14 -12.32
C VAL A 82 -19.33 -5.93 -11.96
N HIS A 83 -18.97 -6.25 -10.72
CA HIS A 83 -17.63 -6.06 -10.21
C HIS A 83 -17.02 -7.40 -9.80
N ASN A 84 -15.82 -7.68 -10.30
CA ASN A 84 -14.96 -8.71 -9.72
C ASN A 84 -13.94 -8.03 -8.80
N PRO A 85 -14.07 -8.13 -7.47
CA PRO A 85 -13.23 -7.39 -6.54
C PRO A 85 -11.75 -7.82 -6.56
N PHE A 86 -11.41 -8.95 -7.19
CA PHE A 86 -10.04 -9.43 -7.32
C PHE A 86 -9.33 -8.96 -8.59
N THR A 87 -10.09 -8.71 -9.67
CA THR A 87 -9.56 -8.34 -10.98
C THR A 87 -9.84 -6.89 -11.37
N LEU A 88 -10.72 -6.21 -10.65
CA LEU A 88 -10.98 -4.79 -10.84
C LEU A 88 -9.78 -3.96 -10.33
N PRO A 89 -9.23 -3.04 -11.13
CA PRO A 89 -8.21 -2.11 -10.63
C PRO A 89 -8.84 -1.15 -9.62
N ALA A 90 -8.02 -0.58 -8.73
CA ALA A 90 -8.41 0.53 -7.87
C ALA A 90 -7.62 1.79 -8.28
N SER A 91 -8.06 3.00 -7.95
CA SER A 91 -7.35 4.25 -8.34
C SER A 91 -6.66 4.98 -7.17
N GLY A 92 -6.92 4.61 -5.92
CA GLY A 92 -6.37 5.25 -4.72
C GLY A 92 -6.02 4.26 -3.63
N MET A 93 -6.99 3.46 -3.21
CA MET A 93 -6.84 2.36 -2.26
C MET A 93 -7.76 1.21 -2.67
N SER A 94 -7.39 -0.02 -2.32
CA SER A 94 -8.18 -1.20 -2.62
C SER A 94 -8.45 -2.00 -1.35
N GLY A 95 -9.63 -1.80 -0.78
CA GLY A 95 -10.17 -2.46 0.42
C GLY A 95 -10.51 -3.94 0.25
N SER A 96 -10.89 -4.65 1.31
CA SER A 96 -11.25 -6.08 1.23
C SER A 96 -12.38 -6.37 0.22
N PRO A 97 -12.48 -7.58 -0.36
CA PRO A 97 -13.49 -7.94 -1.36
C PRO A 97 -14.86 -8.22 -0.71
N VAL A 98 -15.44 -7.16 -0.14
CA VAL A 98 -16.70 -7.16 0.60
C VAL A 98 -17.65 -6.10 0.05
N ILE A 99 -18.95 -6.28 0.23
CA ILE A 99 -20.01 -5.29 -0.04
C ILE A 99 -20.84 -5.10 1.21
N MET A 100 -21.24 -3.86 1.47
CA MET A 100 -22.22 -3.53 2.50
C MET A 100 -23.36 -2.70 1.92
N ASP A 101 -24.55 -2.90 2.43
CA ASP A 101 -25.70 -2.06 2.11
C ASP A 101 -25.94 -1.00 3.22
N VAL A 102 -26.84 -0.04 2.99
CA VAL A 102 -27.08 1.04 3.97
C VAL A 102 -27.80 0.56 5.24
N THR A 103 -28.42 -0.61 5.21
CA THR A 103 -29.07 -1.23 6.38
C THR A 103 -28.09 -2.03 7.23
N GLY A 104 -26.86 -2.21 6.77
CA GLY A 104 -25.82 -2.95 7.46
C GLY A 104 -25.74 -4.44 7.09
N ARG A 105 -26.37 -4.88 6.00
CA ARG A 105 -26.13 -6.23 5.43
C ARG A 105 -24.72 -6.30 4.85
N PHE A 106 -24.06 -7.43 5.00
CA PHE A 106 -22.65 -7.61 4.69
C PHE A 106 -22.41 -8.90 3.90
N PHE A 107 -21.63 -8.80 2.84
CA PHE A 107 -21.26 -9.91 1.96
C PHE A 107 -19.76 -9.87 1.69
N GLY A 108 -19.04 -11.00 1.81
CA GLY A 108 -17.59 -11.00 1.62
C GLY A 108 -17.03 -12.32 1.13
N PHE A 109 -16.17 -12.28 0.11
CA PHE A 109 -15.46 -13.49 -0.34
C PHE A 109 -14.40 -13.91 0.66
N LYS A 110 -14.29 -15.21 0.95
CA LYS A 110 -13.43 -15.72 2.02
C LYS A 110 -12.15 -16.40 1.54
N ASN A 111 -11.97 -16.59 0.23
CA ASN A 111 -10.73 -17.12 -0.31
C ASN A 111 -10.45 -16.61 -1.73
N THR A 112 -9.31 -17.02 -2.29
CA THR A 112 -8.88 -16.64 -3.64
C THR A 112 -9.04 -17.79 -4.65
N VAL A 113 -9.76 -18.86 -4.32
CA VAL A 113 -10.01 -19.97 -5.25
C VAL A 113 -11.12 -19.56 -6.22
N GLY A 114 -10.90 -19.75 -7.52
CA GLY A 114 -11.87 -19.36 -8.54
C GLY A 114 -12.11 -17.85 -8.63
N PHE A 115 -11.17 -17.01 -8.15
CA PHE A 115 -11.34 -15.55 -8.09
C PHE A 115 -11.74 -14.92 -9.42
N GLN A 116 -11.40 -15.54 -10.56
CA GLN A 116 -11.69 -15.05 -11.91
C GLN A 116 -13.20 -14.92 -12.19
N ALA A 117 -14.04 -15.68 -11.49
CA ALA A 117 -15.50 -15.67 -11.63
C ALA A 117 -16.22 -15.33 -10.32
N SER A 118 -15.51 -14.73 -9.36
CA SER A 118 -16.09 -14.26 -8.09
C SER A 118 -16.61 -12.83 -8.28
N GLU A 119 -17.90 -12.69 -8.58
CA GLU A 119 -18.50 -11.42 -9.00
C GLU A 119 -19.64 -10.97 -8.08
N PHE A 120 -19.74 -9.66 -7.90
CA PHE A 120 -20.89 -8.97 -7.35
C PHE A 120 -21.62 -8.25 -8.49
N GLU A 121 -22.90 -8.55 -8.67
CA GLU A 121 -23.77 -7.94 -9.67
C GLU A 121 -24.93 -7.23 -8.94
N PHE A 122 -24.96 -5.90 -9.02
CA PHE A 122 -26.05 -5.09 -8.47
C PHE A 122 -26.93 -4.57 -9.60
N ASP A 123 -28.24 -4.64 -9.44
CA ASP A 123 -29.23 -4.20 -10.44
C ASP A 123 -29.49 -2.69 -10.42
N GLY A 124 -28.83 -1.93 -9.54
CA GLY A 124 -29.06 -0.49 -9.35
C GLY A 124 -30.34 -0.15 -8.60
N ARG A 125 -30.99 -1.13 -7.97
CA ARG A 125 -32.25 -0.95 -7.25
C ARG A 125 -32.15 -1.60 -5.87
N ASN A 126 -32.37 -2.90 -5.79
CA ASN A 126 -32.52 -3.62 -4.53
C ASN A 126 -32.08 -5.08 -4.60
N THR A 127 -31.41 -5.49 -5.68
CA THR A 127 -31.00 -6.89 -5.87
C THR A 127 -29.50 -6.97 -6.04
N LEU A 128 -28.84 -7.68 -5.12
CA LEU A 128 -27.44 -8.07 -5.24
C LEU A 128 -27.37 -9.57 -5.58
N LYS A 129 -26.80 -9.90 -6.72
CA LYS A 129 -26.40 -11.26 -7.09
C LYS A 129 -24.93 -11.46 -6.79
N VAL A 130 -24.60 -12.59 -6.19
CA VAL A 130 -23.23 -12.99 -5.89
C VAL A 130 -22.93 -14.29 -6.63
N HIS A 131 -21.94 -14.23 -7.52
CA HIS A 131 -21.46 -15.36 -8.30
C HIS A 131 -20.35 -16.06 -7.52
N ILE A 132 -20.60 -17.31 -7.12
CA ILE A 132 -19.75 -18.11 -6.24
C ILE A 132 -19.25 -19.33 -7.04
N PRO A 133 -18.05 -19.26 -7.65
CA PRO A 133 -17.49 -20.38 -8.39
C PRO A 133 -17.10 -21.53 -7.47
N ALA A 134 -16.96 -22.73 -8.03
CA ALA A 134 -16.53 -23.92 -7.29
C ALA A 134 -15.24 -23.67 -6.48
N GLY A 135 -15.31 -23.91 -5.16
CA GLY A 135 -14.21 -23.71 -4.21
C GLY A 135 -14.14 -22.32 -3.57
N GLN A 136 -14.88 -21.34 -4.10
CA GLN A 136 -15.06 -20.05 -3.44
C GLN A 136 -16.07 -20.16 -2.31
N GLU A 137 -15.89 -19.36 -1.27
CA GLU A 137 -16.81 -19.26 -0.14
C GLU A 137 -17.26 -17.83 0.07
N LEU A 138 -18.52 -17.67 0.47
CA LEU A 138 -19.14 -16.38 0.75
C LEU A 138 -19.50 -16.29 2.24
N PHE A 139 -19.04 -15.24 2.90
CA PHE A 139 -19.56 -14.78 4.18
C PHE A 139 -20.81 -13.93 3.93
N VAL A 140 -21.88 -14.17 4.69
CA VAL A 140 -23.15 -13.44 4.61
C VAL A 140 -23.63 -13.12 6.02
N ASP A 141 -23.92 -11.86 6.28
CA ASP A 141 -24.59 -11.40 7.49
C ASP A 141 -25.71 -10.42 7.10
N GLU A 142 -26.96 -10.79 7.44
CA GLU A 142 -28.16 -10.00 7.13
C GLU A 142 -28.75 -9.32 8.38
N SER A 143 -28.00 -9.28 9.49
CA SER A 143 -28.48 -8.78 10.79
C SER A 143 -28.71 -7.26 10.83
N GLY A 144 -28.14 -6.52 9.88
CA GLY A 144 -28.23 -5.06 9.82
C GLY A 144 -27.20 -4.32 10.68
N ASN A 145 -26.12 -4.99 11.11
CA ASN A 145 -25.00 -4.35 11.79
C ASN A 145 -23.68 -4.62 11.05
N SER A 146 -23.34 -3.72 10.14
CA SER A 146 -22.16 -3.84 9.27
C SER A 146 -20.85 -3.93 10.04
N ASP A 147 -20.71 -3.18 11.14
CA ASP A 147 -19.48 -3.21 11.93
C ASP A 147 -19.30 -4.54 12.66
N LEU A 148 -20.36 -5.09 13.29
CA LEU A 148 -20.28 -6.41 13.91
C LEU A 148 -20.03 -7.50 12.87
N ALA A 149 -20.70 -7.43 11.72
CA ALA A 149 -20.50 -8.36 10.61
C ALA A 149 -19.06 -8.34 10.09
N TRP A 150 -18.49 -7.14 9.89
CA TRP A 150 -17.11 -7.00 9.43
C TRP A 150 -16.10 -7.48 10.49
N LYS A 151 -16.35 -7.21 11.78
CA LYS A 151 -15.53 -7.79 12.86
C LYS A 151 -15.55 -9.31 12.83
N ALA A 152 -16.73 -9.92 12.64
CA ALA A 152 -16.87 -11.38 12.53
C ALA A 152 -16.13 -11.94 11.30
N TYR A 153 -16.32 -11.31 10.13
CA TYR A 153 -15.60 -11.65 8.90
C TYR A 153 -14.07 -11.59 9.11
N ASN A 154 -13.56 -10.52 9.71
CA ASN A 154 -12.13 -10.38 9.97
C ASN A 154 -11.59 -11.45 10.92
N LYS A 155 -12.32 -11.80 12.00
CA LYS A 155 -11.91 -12.87 12.93
C LYS A 155 -11.77 -14.21 12.21
N GLU A 156 -12.79 -14.57 11.40
CA GLU A 156 -12.76 -15.81 10.63
C GLU A 156 -11.63 -15.81 9.60
N MET A 157 -11.43 -14.70 8.90
CA MET A 157 -10.38 -14.57 7.91
C MET A 157 -8.98 -14.62 8.50
N MET A 158 -8.75 -14.02 9.67
CA MET A 158 -7.47 -14.09 10.37
C MET A 158 -7.11 -15.51 10.78
N GLU A 159 -8.08 -16.27 11.30
CA GLU A 159 -7.90 -17.70 11.61
C GLU A 159 -7.57 -18.49 10.34
N ARG A 160 -8.38 -18.30 9.29
CA ARG A 160 -8.19 -18.99 8.00
C ARG A 160 -6.84 -18.72 7.37
N LEU A 161 -6.42 -17.45 7.33
CA LEU A 161 -5.15 -17.02 6.75
C LEU A 161 -3.97 -17.25 7.70
N SER A 162 -4.23 -17.80 8.90
CA SER A 162 -3.22 -18.15 9.90
C SER A 162 -2.29 -16.99 10.27
N PHE A 163 -2.81 -15.77 10.30
CA PHE A 163 -2.05 -14.61 10.76
C PHE A 163 -2.67 -13.98 12.00
N ARG A 164 -1.80 -13.42 12.84
CA ARG A 164 -2.16 -12.74 14.09
C ARG A 164 -1.39 -11.44 14.16
N SER A 165 -1.78 -10.56 15.09
CA SER A 165 -0.94 -9.42 15.45
C SER A 165 0.50 -9.88 15.72
N PRO A 166 1.51 -9.17 15.20
CA PRO A 166 2.90 -9.52 15.47
C PRO A 166 3.14 -9.55 16.99
N ALA A 167 3.77 -10.61 17.49
CA ALA A 167 4.15 -10.70 18.90
C ALA A 167 5.19 -9.64 19.27
N PHE A 168 5.98 -9.22 18.28
CA PHE A 168 6.99 -8.19 18.40
C PHE A 168 6.80 -7.14 17.30
N ILE A 169 6.80 -5.87 17.71
CA ILE A 169 6.77 -4.70 16.82
C ILE A 169 7.95 -3.83 17.24
N PRO A 170 8.99 -3.65 16.39
CA PRO A 170 10.07 -2.71 16.66
C PRO A 170 9.53 -1.33 17.04
N GLY A 171 10.14 -0.70 18.05
CA GLY A 171 9.63 0.56 18.62
C GLY A 171 9.45 1.67 17.57
N PHE A 172 10.39 1.78 16.64
CA PHE A 172 10.39 2.81 15.60
C PHE A 172 9.23 2.69 14.61
N TRP A 173 8.59 1.52 14.49
CA TRP A 173 7.45 1.35 13.58
C TRP A 173 6.28 2.27 13.94
N LYS A 174 6.18 2.61 15.23
CA LYS A 174 5.15 3.48 15.79
C LYS A 174 5.55 4.95 15.80
N ASP A 175 6.74 5.30 15.36
CA ASP A 175 7.14 6.70 15.34
C ASP A 175 6.40 7.46 14.23
N LEU A 176 6.24 8.76 14.43
CA LEU A 176 5.79 9.67 13.37
C LEU A 176 6.76 9.62 12.19
N GLU A 177 6.31 10.09 11.04
CA GLU A 177 7.10 10.09 9.81
C GLU A 177 7.24 11.48 9.19
N TYR A 178 8.42 11.73 8.63
CA TYR A 178 8.68 12.79 7.68
C TYR A 178 8.92 12.16 6.31
N CYS A 179 8.26 12.65 5.27
CA CYS A 179 8.39 12.12 3.91
C CYS A 179 8.67 13.25 2.92
N THR A 180 9.63 13.08 2.03
CA THR A 180 10.09 14.19 1.18
C THR A 180 9.13 14.55 0.02
N TRP A 181 8.14 13.72 -0.28
CA TRP A 181 7.34 13.81 -1.52
C TRP A 181 6.64 15.14 -1.78
N VAL A 182 5.83 15.62 -0.83
CA VAL A 182 5.02 16.83 -1.03
C VAL A 182 5.89 18.08 -0.94
N GLU A 183 6.96 18.06 -0.14
CA GLU A 183 7.96 19.12 -0.15
C GLU A 183 8.71 19.22 -1.49
N GLN A 184 9.08 18.07 -2.10
CA GLN A 184 9.68 18.05 -3.43
C GLN A 184 8.74 18.68 -4.48
N LYS A 185 7.43 18.40 -4.39
CA LYS A 185 6.40 19.00 -5.26
C LYS A 185 6.25 20.50 -5.03
N TYR A 186 6.20 20.92 -3.76
CA TYR A 186 6.08 22.33 -3.40
C TYR A 186 7.26 23.15 -3.94
N LEU A 187 8.48 22.60 -3.89
CA LEU A 187 9.69 23.24 -4.40
C LEU A 187 9.91 23.07 -5.92
N ALA A 188 9.07 22.30 -6.62
CA ALA A 188 9.22 22.09 -8.05
C ALA A 188 8.82 23.35 -8.83
N GLN A 189 9.75 23.88 -9.61
CA GLN A 189 9.51 25.06 -10.47
C GLN A 189 9.05 24.67 -11.89
N GLU A 190 9.16 23.40 -12.24
CA GLU A 190 8.84 22.86 -13.57
C GLU A 190 8.06 21.55 -13.48
N ARG A 191 7.40 21.20 -14.58
CA ARG A 191 6.67 19.93 -14.71
C ARG A 191 7.65 18.76 -14.53
N LYS A 192 7.28 17.79 -13.67
CA LYS A 192 8.14 16.64 -13.28
C LYS A 192 9.42 17.04 -12.50
N GLY A 193 9.61 18.31 -12.12
CA GLY A 193 10.78 18.76 -11.36
C GLY A 193 10.93 18.10 -9.99
N GLN A 194 9.82 17.68 -9.37
CA GLN A 194 9.83 17.00 -8.08
C GLN A 194 10.70 15.74 -8.04
N PHE A 195 10.87 15.03 -9.17
CA PHE A 195 11.70 13.82 -9.25
C PHE A 195 13.20 14.13 -9.28
N ARG A 196 13.58 15.37 -9.58
CA ARG A 196 14.98 15.83 -9.68
C ARG A 196 15.40 16.70 -8.49
N ASN A 197 14.42 17.19 -7.72
CA ASN A 197 14.66 18.00 -6.52
C ASN A 197 15.27 17.22 -5.35
N LEU A 198 15.04 15.91 -5.29
CA LEU A 198 15.56 15.07 -4.21
C LEU A 198 17.05 14.79 -4.40
N ASN A 199 17.88 15.37 -3.53
CA ASN A 199 19.33 15.17 -3.51
C ASN A 199 19.89 15.29 -2.08
N ALA A 200 21.20 15.11 -1.93
CA ALA A 200 21.89 15.20 -0.64
C ALA A 200 21.62 16.51 0.14
N ASP A 201 21.57 17.65 -0.55
CA ASP A 201 21.38 18.95 0.10
C ASP A 201 19.92 19.21 0.46
N PHE A 202 18.98 18.74 -0.37
CA PHE A 202 17.56 18.71 -0.01
C PHE A 202 17.35 18.01 1.33
N VAL A 203 17.95 16.82 1.52
CA VAL A 203 17.83 16.04 2.76
C VAL A 203 18.37 16.81 3.96
N LYS A 204 19.59 17.36 3.85
CA LYS A 204 20.20 18.15 4.94
C LYS A 204 19.35 19.38 5.30
N ASN A 205 18.84 20.08 4.30
CA ASN A 205 18.03 21.28 4.50
C ASN A 205 16.69 20.95 5.16
N TYR A 206 16.02 19.86 4.74
CA TYR A 206 14.78 19.41 5.36
C TYR A 206 15.02 19.06 6.83
N LEU A 207 16.02 18.23 7.14
CA LEU A 207 16.34 17.83 8.51
C LEU A 207 16.72 19.02 9.40
N LYS A 208 17.52 19.96 8.85
CA LYS A 208 17.84 21.23 9.51
C LYS A 208 16.55 21.99 9.84
N LYS A 209 15.62 22.06 8.89
CA LYS A 209 14.38 22.82 9.08
C LYS A 209 13.46 22.18 10.12
N VAL A 210 13.33 20.85 10.13
CA VAL A 210 12.59 20.11 11.18
C VAL A 210 13.17 20.43 12.58
N ARG A 211 14.50 20.49 12.70
CA ARG A 211 15.18 20.86 13.95
C ARG A 211 14.94 22.32 14.33
N GLU A 212 15.01 23.25 13.38
CA GLU A 212 14.73 24.67 13.61
C GLU A 212 13.29 24.90 14.07
N LEU A 213 12.33 24.11 13.56
CA LEU A 213 10.93 24.12 14.01
C LEU A 213 10.74 23.47 15.40
N GLY A 214 11.77 22.85 15.97
CA GLY A 214 11.70 22.22 17.28
C GLY A 214 10.80 20.98 17.32
N TYR A 215 10.60 20.31 16.18
CA TYR A 215 9.74 19.13 16.10
C TYR A 215 10.46 17.86 16.58
N PRO A 216 9.70 16.85 17.08
CA PRO A 216 10.28 15.56 17.47
C PRO A 216 10.88 14.81 16.29
N THR A 217 11.88 13.98 16.56
CA THR A 217 12.40 13.02 15.57
C THR A 217 11.44 11.85 15.37
N GLY A 218 11.68 11.07 14.33
CA GLY A 218 10.88 9.90 13.98
C GLY A 218 11.49 9.19 12.77
N LYS A 219 10.65 8.72 11.86
CA LYS A 219 11.09 8.17 10.57
C LYS A 219 11.35 9.31 9.57
N PHE A 220 12.34 9.14 8.69
CA PHE A 220 12.60 10.06 7.59
C PHE A 220 12.70 9.28 6.28
N THR A 221 11.66 9.36 5.46
CA THR A 221 11.51 8.60 4.22
C THR A 221 11.87 9.44 3.00
N LEU A 222 12.91 9.01 2.29
CA LEU A 222 13.24 9.52 0.95
C LEU A 222 12.21 8.98 -0.04
N ASP A 223 11.37 9.85 -0.59
CA ASP A 223 10.36 9.48 -1.58
C ASP A 223 10.97 9.36 -3.00
N HIS A 224 10.14 9.25 -4.04
CA HIS A 224 10.61 9.04 -5.42
C HIS A 224 11.58 10.16 -5.88
N GLY A 225 12.62 9.79 -6.62
CA GLY A 225 13.65 10.69 -7.16
C GLY A 225 15.08 10.35 -6.74
N TRP A 226 15.27 9.36 -5.85
CA TRP A 226 16.60 8.96 -5.37
C TRP A 226 17.37 8.04 -6.33
N ALA A 227 16.63 7.28 -7.15
CA ALA A 227 17.17 6.25 -8.03
C ALA A 227 17.55 6.82 -9.40
N ARG A 228 18.36 6.06 -10.15
CA ARG A 228 18.81 6.43 -11.50
C ARG A 228 17.67 6.38 -12.52
N PHE A 229 17.77 7.25 -13.53
CA PHE A 229 16.94 7.26 -14.73
C PHE A 229 17.80 6.91 -15.94
N PRO A 230 17.94 5.63 -16.34
CA PRO A 230 18.92 5.19 -17.33
C PRO A 230 18.89 5.89 -18.69
N ASP A 231 17.72 6.38 -19.13
CA ASP A 231 17.55 7.13 -20.38
C ASP A 231 17.18 8.61 -20.16
N GLY A 232 17.24 9.07 -18.90
CA GLY A 232 16.87 10.43 -18.51
C GLY A 232 15.37 10.66 -18.29
N ASP A 233 14.51 9.72 -18.69
CA ASP A 233 13.08 9.75 -18.37
C ASP A 233 12.85 9.19 -16.95
N VAL A 234 11.97 9.84 -16.19
CA VAL A 234 11.59 9.41 -14.84
C VAL A 234 11.00 8.00 -14.83
N ASP A 235 10.33 7.61 -15.91
CA ASP A 235 9.67 6.32 -16.02
C ASP A 235 10.68 5.17 -16.18
N SER A 236 11.89 5.41 -16.72
CA SER A 236 12.96 4.40 -16.75
C SER A 236 13.58 4.11 -15.38
N GLY A 237 13.25 4.93 -14.38
CA GLY A 237 13.56 4.68 -12.97
C GLY A 237 12.85 3.45 -12.40
N PHE A 238 11.67 3.09 -12.91
CA PHE A 238 10.95 1.90 -12.47
C PHE A 238 11.68 0.64 -12.93
N GLY A 239 12.27 -0.09 -11.99
CA GLY A 239 13.18 -1.23 -12.24
C GLY A 239 14.67 -0.87 -12.23
N SER A 240 15.03 0.36 -11.87
CA SER A 240 16.42 0.85 -11.82
C SER A 240 16.78 1.34 -10.42
N TRP A 241 16.62 0.47 -9.42
CA TRP A 241 16.69 0.78 -7.98
C TRP A 241 18.11 0.93 -7.42
N GLN A 242 18.96 1.67 -8.11
CA GLN A 242 20.29 2.05 -7.62
C GLN A 242 20.35 3.56 -7.39
N PRO A 243 21.01 4.05 -6.33
CA PRO A 243 21.13 5.48 -6.10
C PRO A 243 21.77 6.20 -7.29
N ASP A 244 21.19 7.35 -7.65
CA ASP A 244 21.80 8.25 -8.63
C ASP A 244 23.04 8.89 -8.01
N LYS A 245 24.22 8.62 -8.59
CA LYS A 245 25.50 9.13 -8.07
C LYS A 245 25.68 10.63 -8.29
N THR A 246 24.88 11.24 -9.15
CA THR A 246 24.86 12.69 -9.36
C THR A 246 24.09 13.37 -8.24
N LEU A 247 22.92 12.83 -7.88
CA LEU A 247 22.06 13.37 -6.82
C LEU A 247 22.58 12.99 -5.41
N PHE A 248 23.15 11.79 -5.30
CA PHE A 248 23.70 11.20 -4.09
C PHE A 248 25.09 10.59 -4.36
N PRO A 249 26.16 11.41 -4.43
CA PRO A 249 27.52 10.91 -4.66
C PRO A 249 27.99 9.88 -3.63
N ASP A 250 27.52 10.04 -2.38
CA ASP A 250 27.75 9.13 -1.26
C ASP A 250 26.43 8.87 -0.54
N PHE A 251 25.65 7.93 -1.07
CA PHE A 251 24.32 7.61 -0.56
C PHE A 251 24.36 7.06 0.88
N GLU A 252 25.35 6.19 1.19
CA GLU A 252 25.54 5.63 2.54
C GLU A 252 25.75 6.74 3.57
N ARG A 253 26.60 7.73 3.27
CA ARG A 253 26.82 8.88 4.15
C ARG A 253 25.57 9.72 4.38
N ILE A 254 24.66 9.79 3.41
CA ILE A 254 23.37 10.49 3.60
C ILE A 254 22.44 9.69 4.50
N ILE A 255 22.40 8.37 4.37
CA ILE A 255 21.65 7.50 5.29
C ILE A 255 22.22 7.60 6.72
N ASP A 256 23.55 7.58 6.87
CA ASP A 256 24.22 7.80 8.16
C ASP A 256 23.94 9.18 8.75
N HIS A 257 23.85 10.22 7.90
CA HIS A 257 23.50 11.56 8.34
C HIS A 257 22.07 11.63 8.89
N ILE A 258 21.11 10.97 8.24
CA ILE A 258 19.72 10.84 8.72
C ILE A 258 19.72 10.14 10.09
N ALA A 259 20.41 9.01 10.20
CA ALA A 259 20.51 8.25 11.45
C ALA A 259 21.18 9.05 12.58
N SER A 260 22.31 9.72 12.29
CA SER A 260 23.04 10.55 13.25
C SER A 260 22.25 11.80 13.68
N ALA A 261 21.29 12.25 12.86
CA ALA A 261 20.35 13.30 13.22
C ALA A 261 19.19 12.81 14.13
N GLY A 262 19.18 11.52 14.49
CA GLY A 262 18.19 10.92 15.39
C GLY A 262 16.94 10.38 14.70
N PHE A 263 16.95 10.26 13.36
CA PHE A 263 15.83 9.73 12.59
C PHE A 263 16.08 8.29 12.16
N THR A 264 15.01 7.52 12.00
CA THR A 264 15.08 6.21 11.35
C THR A 264 15.02 6.37 9.82
N PRO A 265 16.04 5.96 9.06
CA PRO A 265 16.03 6.13 7.60
C PRO A 265 15.01 5.22 6.91
N GLY A 266 14.20 5.81 6.04
CA GLY A 266 13.25 5.14 5.17
C GLY A 266 13.47 5.47 3.70
N ILE A 267 12.96 4.62 2.81
CA ILE A 267 13.04 4.83 1.37
C ILE A 267 11.76 4.38 0.66
N TRP A 268 11.37 5.11 -0.38
CA TRP A 268 10.28 4.74 -1.28
C TRP A 268 10.78 3.86 -2.42
N VAL A 269 10.00 2.85 -2.79
CA VAL A 269 10.25 2.00 -3.96
C VAL A 269 8.92 1.67 -4.64
N GLY A 270 8.77 2.04 -5.91
CA GLY A 270 7.68 1.60 -6.77
C GLY A 270 7.87 0.16 -7.27
N PHE A 271 8.14 -0.78 -6.36
CA PHE A 271 8.66 -2.12 -6.70
C PHE A 271 7.82 -2.89 -7.72
N PRO A 272 6.48 -2.90 -7.66
CA PRO A 272 5.65 -3.63 -8.63
C PRO A 272 5.67 -3.06 -10.05
N LYS A 273 6.33 -1.92 -10.29
CA LYS A 273 6.46 -1.28 -11.60
C LYS A 273 7.83 -1.56 -12.23
N ILE A 274 7.84 -1.67 -13.54
CA ILE A 274 9.04 -1.87 -14.35
C ILE A 274 8.87 -1.24 -15.72
N GLN A 275 9.91 -0.60 -16.24
CA GLN A 275 9.92 -0.02 -17.58
C GLN A 275 10.97 -0.73 -18.45
N MET A 276 10.74 -0.82 -19.77
CA MET A 276 11.57 -1.62 -20.70
C MET A 276 13.05 -1.21 -20.74
N ASN A 277 13.34 0.08 -20.61
CA ASN A 277 14.67 0.67 -20.60
C ASN A 277 15.34 0.62 -19.21
N SER A 278 14.65 0.15 -18.17
CA SER A 278 15.21 -0.01 -16.84
C SER A 278 16.37 -1.00 -16.79
N THR A 279 17.22 -0.89 -15.76
CA THR A 279 18.32 -1.83 -15.54
C THR A 279 17.80 -3.26 -15.39
N ALA A 280 16.75 -3.47 -14.58
CA ALA A 280 16.18 -4.79 -14.34
C ALA A 280 15.59 -5.41 -15.62
N ALA A 281 14.87 -4.65 -16.45
CA ALA A 281 14.26 -5.20 -17.68
C ALA A 281 15.31 -5.67 -18.70
N LYS A 282 16.46 -4.99 -18.77
CA LYS A 282 17.58 -5.37 -19.64
C LYS A 282 18.25 -6.68 -19.20
N ILE A 283 18.32 -6.93 -17.89
CA ILE A 283 18.95 -8.14 -17.33
C ILE A 283 17.94 -9.30 -17.28
N TYR A 284 16.70 -9.01 -16.90
CA TYR A 284 15.62 -9.97 -16.64
C TYR A 284 14.35 -9.59 -17.43
N PRO A 285 14.34 -9.75 -18.77
CA PRO A 285 13.20 -9.36 -19.60
C PRO A 285 11.90 -10.10 -19.25
N ASN A 286 11.99 -11.27 -18.58
CA ASN A 286 10.82 -12.02 -18.10
C ASN A 286 10.09 -11.35 -16.92
N LEU A 287 10.69 -10.33 -16.28
CA LEU A 287 10.03 -9.50 -15.27
C LEU A 287 8.96 -8.59 -15.87
N LEU A 288 9.03 -8.29 -17.17
CA LEU A 288 8.05 -7.42 -17.84
C LEU A 288 6.69 -8.12 -17.92
N GLY A 289 5.71 -7.60 -17.17
CA GLY A 289 4.32 -8.06 -17.17
C GLY A 289 3.43 -7.22 -18.07
N ASN A 290 2.16 -7.11 -17.67
CA ASN A 290 1.13 -6.37 -18.40
C ASN A 290 1.22 -4.85 -18.15
N TRP A 291 0.68 -4.07 -19.07
CA TRP A 291 0.66 -2.60 -19.06
C TRP A 291 -0.42 -2.01 -18.14
N GLY A 292 -1.50 -2.75 -17.94
CA GLY A 292 -2.64 -2.41 -17.08
C GLY A 292 -3.63 -3.56 -17.05
N ALA A 293 -4.59 -3.51 -16.12
CA ALA A 293 -5.63 -4.54 -15.99
C ALA A 293 -6.47 -4.72 -17.27
N GLU A 294 -6.57 -3.67 -18.11
CA GLU A 294 -7.50 -3.62 -19.26
C GLU A 294 -6.92 -3.04 -20.55
N SER A 295 -5.62 -2.72 -20.62
CA SER A 295 -5.05 -2.09 -21.83
C SER A 295 -4.83 -3.10 -22.95
N SER A 296 -5.45 -2.85 -24.11
CA SER A 296 -5.18 -3.54 -25.38
C SER A 296 -4.06 -2.87 -26.20
N SER A 297 -3.59 -1.68 -25.79
CA SER A 297 -2.54 -0.94 -26.50
C SER A 297 -1.14 -1.34 -26.02
N TYR A 298 -0.25 -1.58 -26.98
CA TYR A 298 1.16 -1.87 -26.75
C TYR A 298 1.99 -0.62 -27.06
N ASP A 299 2.46 0.09 -26.04
CA ASP A 299 3.50 1.11 -26.20
C ASP A 299 4.76 0.68 -25.43
N PRO A 300 5.82 0.21 -26.11
CA PRO A 300 7.04 -0.30 -25.47
C PRO A 300 7.73 0.69 -24.52
N SER A 301 7.40 1.99 -24.59
CA SER A 301 7.99 3.04 -23.76
C SER A 301 7.34 3.23 -22.38
N GLU A 302 6.11 2.75 -22.17
CA GLU A 302 5.37 2.98 -20.92
C GLU A 302 5.90 2.15 -19.73
N VAL A 303 5.41 2.48 -18.53
CA VAL A 303 5.65 1.67 -17.33
C VAL A 303 4.69 0.47 -17.32
N ARG A 304 5.22 -0.72 -17.03
CA ARG A 304 4.47 -1.98 -16.86
C ARG A 304 4.42 -2.38 -15.40
N TYR A 305 3.54 -3.33 -15.10
CA TYR A 305 3.62 -4.11 -13.88
C TYR A 305 4.62 -5.24 -14.01
N LEU A 306 5.21 -5.66 -12.89
CA LEU A 306 5.98 -6.90 -12.83
C LEU A 306 5.09 -8.08 -13.25
N ASN A 307 5.67 -9.02 -13.98
CA ASN A 307 5.04 -10.31 -14.24
C ASN A 307 4.92 -11.09 -12.93
N PRO A 308 3.71 -11.36 -12.41
CA PRO A 308 3.53 -12.01 -11.10
C PRO A 308 4.04 -13.46 -11.06
N TYR A 309 4.32 -14.06 -12.23
CA TYR A 309 4.87 -15.41 -12.36
C TYR A 309 6.39 -15.44 -12.59
N ALA A 310 7.04 -14.27 -12.60
CA ALA A 310 8.50 -14.21 -12.64
C ALA A 310 9.10 -14.53 -11.26
N ASN A 311 10.43 -14.58 -11.19
CA ASN A 311 11.14 -14.83 -9.93
C ASN A 311 11.19 -13.56 -9.06
N ILE A 312 10.05 -13.20 -8.47
CA ILE A 312 9.89 -11.98 -7.68
C ILE A 312 10.76 -12.01 -6.41
N TYR A 313 10.89 -13.17 -5.76
CA TYR A 313 11.65 -13.30 -4.52
C TYR A 313 13.13 -12.93 -4.71
N ASP A 314 13.82 -13.53 -5.68
CA ASP A 314 15.24 -13.25 -5.92
C ASP A 314 15.45 -11.80 -6.38
N TYR A 315 14.54 -11.29 -7.23
CA TYR A 315 14.59 -9.89 -7.66
C TYR A 315 14.40 -8.92 -6.49
N ALA A 316 13.44 -9.18 -5.59
CA ALA A 316 13.26 -8.40 -4.37
C ALA A 316 14.52 -8.44 -3.50
N HIS A 317 15.16 -9.60 -3.37
CA HIS A 317 16.40 -9.71 -2.60
C HIS A 317 17.54 -8.88 -3.21
N GLU A 318 17.67 -8.86 -4.54
CA GLU A 318 18.66 -8.03 -5.25
C GLU A 318 18.41 -6.52 -5.04
N VAL A 319 17.15 -6.10 -5.00
CA VAL A 319 16.76 -4.71 -4.80
C VAL A 319 16.95 -4.27 -3.35
N PHE A 320 16.43 -5.03 -2.39
CA PHE A 320 16.31 -4.58 -1.01
C PHE A 320 17.52 -4.89 -0.14
N ALA A 321 18.26 -5.97 -0.39
CA ALA A 321 19.41 -6.31 0.45
C ALA A 321 20.49 -5.21 0.46
N PRO A 322 20.87 -4.61 -0.69
CA PRO A 322 21.81 -3.49 -0.69
C PRO A 322 21.28 -2.27 0.05
N LEU A 323 19.98 -1.95 -0.08
CA LEU A 323 19.36 -0.81 0.60
C LEU A 323 19.31 -1.01 2.12
N ILE A 324 18.88 -2.18 2.59
CA ILE A 324 18.81 -2.48 4.03
C ILE A 324 20.22 -2.46 4.66
N LYS A 325 21.24 -2.91 3.90
CA LYS A 325 22.64 -2.88 4.32
C LYS A 325 23.15 -1.46 4.58
N THR A 326 22.66 -0.44 3.89
CA THR A 326 23.09 0.96 4.13
C THR A 326 22.52 1.56 5.41
N GLY A 327 21.64 0.86 6.13
CA GLY A 327 21.00 1.37 7.34
C GLY A 327 19.53 1.76 7.16
N ILE A 328 18.95 1.56 5.97
CA ILE A 328 17.50 1.73 5.75
C ILE A 328 16.73 0.72 6.60
N ARG A 329 15.71 1.19 7.31
CA ARG A 329 14.86 0.37 8.19
C ARG A 329 13.38 0.45 7.88
N LYS A 330 12.98 1.34 6.97
CA LYS A 330 11.61 1.44 6.46
C LYS A 330 11.59 1.42 4.93
N LEU A 331 10.69 0.63 4.38
CA LEU A 331 10.40 0.56 2.96
C LEU A 331 8.95 1.02 2.73
N LYS A 332 8.79 2.13 2.02
CA LYS A 332 7.50 2.64 1.55
C LYS A 332 7.25 2.09 0.15
N ILE A 333 6.40 1.07 0.04
CA ILE A 333 6.15 0.41 -1.25
C ILE A 333 4.95 1.05 -1.94
N ASP A 334 5.20 1.62 -3.11
CA ASP A 334 4.15 2.18 -3.95
C ASP A 334 3.66 1.14 -4.95
N MET A 335 2.49 0.63 -4.64
CA MET A 335 1.89 -0.54 -5.25
C MET A 335 0.79 -0.09 -6.17
N SER A 336 1.16 0.21 -7.42
CA SER A 336 0.19 0.70 -8.37
C SER A 336 -1.01 -0.23 -8.54
N TYR A 337 -2.14 0.45 -8.71
CA TYR A 337 -3.48 0.18 -9.24
C TYR A 337 -3.73 -0.98 -10.24
N ASN A 338 -2.95 -2.06 -10.24
CA ASN A 338 -3.31 -3.28 -10.97
C ASN A 338 -4.36 -4.11 -10.21
N THR A 339 -4.74 -5.24 -10.80
CA THR A 339 -5.57 -6.26 -10.18
C THR A 339 -4.97 -6.76 -8.86
N LYS A 340 -5.83 -7.01 -7.86
CA LYS A 340 -5.40 -7.64 -6.61
C LYS A 340 -4.78 -9.00 -6.86
N SER A 341 -5.31 -9.77 -7.81
CA SER A 341 -4.82 -11.11 -8.14
C SER A 341 -3.36 -11.13 -8.58
N ASP A 342 -2.94 -10.15 -9.39
CA ASP A 342 -1.53 -10.03 -9.79
C ASP A 342 -0.69 -9.49 -8.64
N MET A 343 -1.18 -8.45 -7.96
CA MET A 343 -0.42 -7.79 -6.91
C MET A 343 -0.18 -8.70 -5.70
N LEU A 344 -1.14 -9.54 -5.30
CA LEU A 344 -1.00 -10.40 -4.12
C LEU A 344 0.21 -11.34 -4.23
N LEU A 345 0.46 -11.90 -5.42
CA LEU A 345 1.61 -12.77 -5.67
C LEU A 345 2.92 -12.00 -5.55
N ILE A 346 2.99 -10.81 -6.15
CA ILE A 346 4.19 -9.96 -6.08
C ILE A 346 4.47 -9.55 -4.63
N HIS A 347 3.44 -9.16 -3.88
CA HIS A 347 3.54 -8.70 -2.50
C HIS A 347 4.03 -9.79 -1.57
N ARG A 348 3.45 -10.99 -1.68
CA ARG A 348 3.86 -12.13 -0.86
C ARG A 348 5.34 -12.42 -1.01
N GLU A 349 5.82 -12.55 -2.25
CA GLU A 349 7.23 -12.89 -2.50
C GLU A 349 8.18 -11.73 -2.14
N MET A 350 7.78 -10.49 -2.39
CA MET A 350 8.53 -9.30 -1.98
C MET A 350 8.67 -9.21 -0.46
N TYR A 351 7.55 -9.31 0.28
CA TYR A 351 7.54 -9.26 1.73
C TYR A 351 8.38 -10.40 2.32
N ARG A 352 8.23 -11.62 1.79
CA ARG A 352 9.05 -12.77 2.20
C ARG A 352 10.54 -12.49 2.02
N ALA A 353 10.96 -11.97 0.86
CA ALA A 353 12.36 -11.62 0.62
C ALA A 353 12.89 -10.55 1.60
N ILE A 354 12.10 -9.50 1.85
CA ILE A 354 12.49 -8.43 2.79
C ILE A 354 12.64 -8.99 4.21
N LYS A 355 11.69 -9.82 4.67
CA LYS A 355 11.73 -10.41 6.01
C LYS A 355 12.81 -11.47 6.18
N ASP A 356 13.19 -12.16 5.11
CA ASP A 356 14.33 -13.08 5.10
C ASP A 356 15.67 -12.33 5.16
N ILE A 357 15.74 -11.08 4.67
CA ILE A 357 16.91 -10.21 4.83
C ILE A 357 17.00 -9.68 6.28
N ASP A 358 15.93 -9.05 6.77
CA ASP A 358 15.85 -8.51 8.13
C ASP A 358 14.39 -8.37 8.57
N GLN A 359 14.00 -9.15 9.58
CA GLN A 359 12.63 -9.16 10.09
C GLN A 359 12.18 -7.83 10.72
N THR A 360 13.14 -6.99 11.13
CA THR A 360 12.89 -5.72 11.83
C THR A 360 12.60 -4.55 10.90
N VAL A 361 12.85 -4.71 9.59
CA VAL A 361 12.56 -3.68 8.59
C VAL A 361 11.05 -3.51 8.44
N GLU A 362 10.56 -2.27 8.54
CA GLU A 362 9.15 -1.93 8.33
C GLU A 362 8.81 -1.97 6.83
N VAL A 363 7.79 -2.74 6.45
CA VAL A 363 7.20 -2.73 5.10
C VAL A 363 5.84 -2.04 5.15
N GLU A 364 5.78 -0.86 4.54
CA GLU A 364 4.53 -0.11 4.37
C GLU A 364 3.96 -0.29 2.97
N THR A 365 2.65 -0.50 2.91
CA THR A 365 1.87 -0.65 1.69
C THR A 365 0.63 0.25 1.71
N HIS A 366 -0.04 0.44 0.57
CA HIS A 366 -1.30 1.20 0.50
C HIS A 366 -2.48 0.38 -0.06
N VAL A 367 -2.39 -0.94 -0.01
CA VAL A 367 -3.51 -1.86 -0.32
C VAL A 367 -4.05 -2.40 1.01
N PRO A 368 -5.07 -1.75 1.59
CA PRO A 368 -5.72 -2.18 2.83
C PRO A 368 -6.64 -3.38 2.55
N ASP A 369 -6.12 -4.59 2.51
CA ASP A 369 -6.92 -5.77 2.15
C ASP A 369 -6.60 -6.96 3.05
N ILE A 370 -7.63 -7.74 3.40
CA ILE A 370 -7.51 -8.87 4.33
C ILE A 370 -6.56 -9.96 3.82
N PHE A 371 -6.46 -10.16 2.51
CA PHE A 371 -5.54 -11.10 1.87
C PHE A 371 -4.11 -10.54 1.76
N PHE A 372 -3.95 -9.21 1.76
CA PHE A 372 -2.64 -8.54 1.77
C PHE A 372 -2.09 -8.37 3.18
N ALA A 373 -2.97 -8.35 4.21
CA ALA A 373 -2.58 -8.13 5.59
C ALA A 373 -1.43 -9.05 6.05
N PRO A 374 -1.36 -10.36 5.74
CA PRO A 374 -0.20 -11.19 6.11
C PRO A 374 1.16 -10.71 5.56
N TYR A 375 1.16 -9.89 4.51
CA TYR A 375 2.35 -9.52 3.73
C TYR A 375 2.65 -8.03 3.78
N THR A 376 2.32 -7.39 4.90
CA THR A 376 2.62 -5.98 5.20
C THR A 376 2.69 -5.77 6.71
N ASP A 377 3.39 -4.72 7.13
CA ASP A 377 3.46 -4.28 8.53
C ASP A 377 2.59 -3.05 8.78
N VAL A 378 2.54 -2.14 7.80
CA VAL A 378 1.84 -0.86 7.87
C VAL A 378 0.98 -0.64 6.63
N ILE A 379 -0.25 -0.16 6.84
CA ILE A 379 -1.14 0.32 5.79
C ILE A 379 -1.23 1.85 5.84
N ARG A 380 -1.13 2.49 4.68
CA ARG A 380 -1.24 3.95 4.55
C ARG A 380 -2.62 4.39 4.04
N THR A 381 -3.19 5.43 4.64
CA THR A 381 -4.40 6.13 4.17
C THR A 381 -4.06 7.06 3.00
N ASN A 382 -3.66 6.46 1.87
CA ASN A 382 -3.00 7.12 0.75
C ASN A 382 -3.91 8.08 -0.05
N ASP A 383 -3.29 8.99 -0.81
CA ASP A 383 -3.90 9.72 -1.93
C ASP A 383 -5.08 10.64 -1.55
N ILE A 384 -4.89 11.42 -0.49
CA ILE A 384 -5.77 12.53 -0.11
C ILE A 384 -5.44 13.79 -0.91
N TRP A 385 -6.43 14.37 -1.59
CA TRP A 385 -6.30 15.58 -2.42
C TRP A 385 -7.27 16.63 -1.86
N LEU A 386 -6.76 17.74 -1.33
CA LEU A 386 -7.56 18.77 -0.63
C LEU A 386 -8.21 19.77 -1.61
N ASP A 387 -8.93 19.23 -2.58
CA ASP A 387 -9.54 19.98 -3.68
C ASP A 387 -11.04 20.16 -3.43
N ASP A 388 -11.51 21.40 -3.27
CA ASP A 388 -12.90 21.72 -2.90
C ASP A 388 -13.89 21.47 -4.04
N ARG A 389 -13.41 21.12 -5.23
CA ARG A 389 -14.28 20.55 -6.28
C ARG A 389 -14.88 19.21 -5.84
N TYR A 390 -14.33 18.59 -4.79
CA TYR A 390 -14.76 17.30 -4.27
C TYR A 390 -14.89 17.32 -2.74
N ASP A 391 -15.63 16.35 -2.22
CA ASP A 391 -15.75 16.10 -0.78
C ASP A 391 -14.51 15.36 -0.23
N TRP A 392 -13.39 16.07 -0.21
CA TRP A 392 -12.13 15.55 0.32
C TRP A 392 -12.23 15.17 1.82
N PRO A 393 -13.02 15.82 2.69
CA PRO A 393 -13.22 15.33 4.06
C PRO A 393 -13.80 13.91 4.08
N CYS A 394 -14.86 13.65 3.31
CA CYS A 394 -15.43 12.31 3.23
C CYS A 394 -14.41 11.28 2.71
N ARG A 395 -13.52 11.68 1.79
CA ARG A 395 -12.41 10.82 1.33
C ARG A 395 -11.41 10.49 2.43
N VAL A 396 -11.00 11.46 3.25
CA VAL A 396 -10.11 11.25 4.41
C VAL A 396 -10.74 10.23 5.36
N GLU A 397 -12.01 10.40 5.70
CA GLU A 397 -12.75 9.50 6.58
C GLU A 397 -12.84 8.09 5.99
N THR A 398 -13.26 7.99 4.72
CA THR A 398 -13.45 6.69 4.07
C THR A 398 -12.12 5.94 3.89
N HIS A 399 -11.03 6.63 3.51
CA HIS A 399 -9.72 6.01 3.38
C HIS A 399 -9.21 5.48 4.72
N TYR A 400 -9.44 6.24 5.80
CA TYR A 400 -9.15 5.77 7.16
C TYR A 400 -9.99 4.55 7.52
N GLU A 401 -11.30 4.57 7.27
CA GLU A 401 -12.18 3.43 7.58
C GLU A 401 -11.79 2.18 6.80
N VAL A 402 -11.50 2.31 5.51
CA VAL A 402 -11.07 1.17 4.68
C VAL A 402 -9.74 0.61 5.21
N ALA A 403 -8.76 1.46 5.54
CA ALA A 403 -7.50 1.02 6.16
C ALA A 403 -7.72 0.32 7.51
N PHE A 404 -8.54 0.91 8.37
CA PHE A 404 -8.80 0.41 9.71
C PHE A 404 -9.58 -0.92 9.68
N LYS A 405 -10.58 -1.06 8.81
CA LYS A 405 -11.46 -2.24 8.79
C LYS A 405 -10.95 -3.37 7.90
N SER A 406 -10.24 -3.06 6.81
CA SER A 406 -9.84 -4.09 5.83
C SER A 406 -8.50 -4.78 6.12
N ALA A 407 -7.63 -4.18 6.93
CA ALA A 407 -6.31 -4.73 7.25
C ALA A 407 -6.13 -4.88 8.77
N PRO A 408 -6.83 -5.84 9.41
CA PRO A 408 -6.78 -6.01 10.84
C PRO A 408 -5.35 -6.31 11.33
N SER A 409 -5.04 -5.88 12.56
CA SER A 409 -3.74 -6.04 13.22
C SER A 409 -2.57 -5.29 12.60
N LYS A 410 -2.80 -4.44 11.58
CA LYS A 410 -1.74 -3.65 10.94
C LYS A 410 -1.65 -2.26 11.51
N LEU A 411 -0.45 -1.69 11.50
CA LEU A 411 -0.25 -0.30 11.86
C LEU A 411 -0.82 0.59 10.77
N ILE A 412 -1.29 1.77 11.13
CA ILE A 412 -1.84 2.74 10.18
C ILE A 412 -0.88 3.94 10.09
N ASN A 413 -0.47 4.25 8.88
CA ASN A 413 0.12 5.54 8.52
C ASN A 413 -1.02 6.46 8.06
N LEU A 414 -1.20 7.59 8.75
CA LEU A 414 -2.26 8.56 8.44
C LEU A 414 -1.97 9.40 7.18
N ASP A 415 -0.87 9.11 6.47
CA ASP A 415 -0.48 9.79 5.24
C ASP A 415 -0.24 11.31 5.43
N HIS A 416 0.01 12.00 4.33
CA HIS A 416 0.48 13.38 4.29
C HIS A 416 -0.49 14.36 4.97
N ILE A 417 -0.12 14.90 6.13
CA ILE A 417 -0.80 16.08 6.71
C ILE A 417 -0.70 17.22 5.69
N GLY A 418 -1.85 17.80 5.33
CA GLY A 418 -1.96 18.75 4.22
C GLY A 418 -2.23 18.13 2.84
N GLY A 419 -2.33 16.80 2.74
CA GLY A 419 -2.64 16.08 1.50
C GLY A 419 -1.46 15.98 0.53
N ASN A 420 -1.72 15.37 -0.63
CA ASN A 420 -0.72 15.03 -1.64
C ASN A 420 -0.56 16.11 -2.75
N ASP A 421 -1.43 17.13 -2.77
CA ASP A 421 -1.41 18.22 -3.75
C ASP A 421 -1.04 19.55 -3.09
N SER A 422 0.19 20.00 -3.33
CA SER A 422 0.71 21.27 -2.82
C SER A 422 0.19 22.50 -3.57
N GLY A 423 -0.49 22.33 -4.73
CA GLY A 423 -0.95 23.44 -5.55
C GLY A 423 -2.25 24.10 -5.07
N VAL A 424 -3.03 23.42 -4.24
CA VAL A 424 -4.37 23.85 -3.80
C VAL A 424 -4.49 24.03 -2.29
N ILE A 425 -3.38 23.90 -1.57
CA ILE A 425 -3.35 23.92 -0.11
C ILE A 425 -3.43 25.34 0.45
N THR A 426 -4.23 25.52 1.50
CA THR A 426 -4.38 26.78 2.24
C THR A 426 -4.22 26.52 3.74
N GLU A 427 -4.03 27.57 4.54
CA GLU A 427 -3.99 27.44 6.02
C GLU A 427 -5.25 26.72 6.55
N GLU A 428 -6.43 27.12 6.09
CA GLU A 428 -7.71 26.53 6.51
C GLU A 428 -7.78 25.03 6.20
N LYS A 429 -7.46 24.64 4.96
CA LYS A 429 -7.46 23.23 4.54
C LYS A 429 -6.46 22.40 5.30
N TYR A 430 -5.25 22.93 5.51
CA TYR A 430 -4.20 22.25 6.25
C TYR A 430 -4.64 21.98 7.70
N LEU A 431 -5.14 23.01 8.38
CA LEU A 431 -5.59 22.89 9.77
C LEU A 431 -6.81 22.00 9.92
N LYS A 432 -7.77 22.06 8.98
CA LYS A 432 -8.92 21.15 8.96
C LYS A 432 -8.46 19.70 8.78
N HIS A 433 -7.56 19.44 7.83
CA HIS A 433 -7.05 18.10 7.59
C HIS A 433 -6.26 17.55 8.79
N LEU A 434 -5.41 18.38 9.41
CA LEU A 434 -4.70 18.03 10.65
C LEU A 434 -5.68 17.61 11.77
N ALA A 435 -6.74 18.41 12.00
CA ALA A 435 -7.74 18.12 13.02
C ALA A 435 -8.49 16.80 12.78
N MET A 436 -8.68 16.38 11.51
CA MET A 436 -9.32 15.10 11.19
C MET A 436 -8.49 13.88 11.59
N TYR A 437 -7.17 14.05 11.78
CA TYR A 437 -6.26 12.99 12.24
C TYR A 437 -6.08 12.96 13.76
N GLU A 438 -6.43 14.03 14.47
CA GLU A 438 -6.39 14.05 15.93
C GLU A 438 -7.29 12.95 16.51
N GLY A 439 -6.74 12.13 17.41
CA GLY A 439 -7.47 11.02 18.05
C GLY A 439 -7.68 9.77 17.19
N LYS A 440 -7.30 9.78 15.91
CA LYS A 440 -7.35 8.59 15.06
C LYS A 440 -6.25 7.59 15.44
N ARG A 441 -6.47 6.31 15.16
CA ARG A 441 -5.46 5.27 15.35
C ARG A 441 -4.51 5.28 14.16
N GLY A 442 -3.25 5.57 14.42
CA GLY A 442 -2.21 5.64 13.42
C GLY A 442 -1.12 6.60 13.83
N TYR A 443 -0.02 6.60 13.09
CA TYR A 443 1.04 7.58 13.29
C TYR A 443 0.91 8.71 12.25
N PRO A 444 1.24 9.95 12.64
CA PRO A 444 1.17 11.09 11.73
C PRO A 444 2.35 11.10 10.77
N LEU A 445 2.10 11.61 9.55
CA LEU A 445 3.13 11.83 8.55
C LEU A 445 3.12 13.29 8.09
N VAL A 446 4.24 13.99 8.29
CA VAL A 446 4.48 15.31 7.72
C VAL A 446 5.23 15.14 6.41
N SER A 447 4.73 15.73 5.33
CA SER A 447 5.46 15.72 4.06
C SER A 447 5.84 17.11 3.60
N ILE A 448 4.87 18.01 3.50
CA ILE A 448 5.14 19.45 3.37
C ILE A 448 5.42 20.04 4.75
N LEU A 449 6.48 20.83 4.86
CA LEU A 449 6.76 21.54 6.10
C LEU A 449 5.77 22.71 6.26
N PRO A 450 5.01 22.78 7.38
CA PRO A 450 3.89 23.72 7.53
C PRO A 450 4.27 25.20 7.55
N HIS A 451 5.54 25.53 7.81
CA HIS A 451 6.04 26.90 7.77
C HIS A 451 5.93 27.57 6.39
N HIS A 452 5.83 26.77 5.32
CA HIS A 452 5.54 27.27 3.97
C HIS A 452 4.13 27.85 3.84
N ILE A 453 3.21 27.44 4.72
CA ILE A 453 1.80 27.81 4.69
C ILE A 453 1.56 28.98 5.62
N SER A 454 1.87 28.81 6.91
CA SER A 454 1.82 29.87 7.92
C SER A 454 2.50 29.46 9.23
N GLN A 455 2.80 30.44 10.08
CA GLN A 455 3.30 30.18 11.43
C GLN A 455 2.29 29.38 12.25
N LYS A 456 0.99 29.66 12.11
CA LYS A 456 -0.07 28.96 12.83
C LYS A 456 -0.15 27.47 12.46
N CYS A 457 0.01 27.14 11.17
CA CYS A 457 0.16 25.74 10.75
C CYS A 457 1.40 25.10 11.40
N ALA A 458 2.52 25.82 11.46
CA ALA A 458 3.73 25.31 12.07
C ALA A 458 3.56 25.03 13.58
N ASP A 459 2.94 25.95 14.32
CA ASP A 459 2.72 25.78 15.75
C ASP A 459 1.78 24.61 16.02
N ARG A 460 0.64 24.55 15.32
CA ARG A 460 -0.37 23.47 15.49
C ARG A 460 0.16 22.09 15.14
N THR A 461 0.96 21.98 14.08
CA THR A 461 1.63 20.72 13.75
C THR A 461 2.63 20.34 14.83
N GLY A 462 3.41 21.29 15.34
CA GLY A 462 4.36 21.04 16.43
C GLY A 462 3.68 20.48 17.69
N ASP A 463 2.59 21.12 18.13
CA ASP A 463 1.78 20.66 19.26
C ASP A 463 1.29 19.22 19.06
N TYR A 464 0.71 18.93 17.90
CA TYR A 464 0.19 17.61 17.57
C TYR A 464 1.27 16.54 17.57
N LEU A 465 2.42 16.82 16.95
CA LEU A 465 3.54 15.87 16.89
C LEU A 465 4.14 15.60 18.27
N TRP A 466 4.28 16.62 19.12
CA TRP A 466 4.81 16.42 20.49
C TRP A 466 3.82 15.69 21.39
N GLN A 467 2.52 15.96 21.26
CA GLN A 467 1.48 15.21 21.93
C GLN A 467 1.52 13.73 21.51
N TYR A 468 1.70 13.45 20.22
CA TYR A 468 1.86 12.09 19.71
C TYR A 468 3.14 11.42 20.25
N ALA A 469 4.27 12.11 20.19
CA ALA A 469 5.58 11.56 20.55
C ALA A 469 5.68 11.17 22.03
N HIS A 470 5.08 11.95 22.92
CA HIS A 470 5.06 11.69 24.38
C HIS A 470 3.81 10.96 24.87
N GLY A 471 2.79 10.87 24.02
CA GLY A 471 1.50 10.26 24.35
C GLY A 471 1.48 8.75 24.16
N LYS A 472 0.29 8.17 24.38
CA LYS A 472 0.03 6.76 24.09
C LYS A 472 -0.07 6.55 22.58
N LYS A 473 0.90 5.85 21.99
CA LYS A 473 0.93 5.51 20.56
C LYS A 473 -0.09 4.41 20.22
N LEU A 474 -1.32 4.80 19.90
CA LEU A 474 -2.38 3.93 19.41
C LEU A 474 -2.32 3.84 17.88
N VAL A 475 -1.55 2.89 17.35
CA VAL A 475 -1.27 2.83 15.89
C VAL A 475 -1.85 1.61 15.18
N THR A 476 -2.18 0.57 15.92
CA THR A 476 -2.63 -0.71 15.35
C THR A 476 -4.13 -0.71 15.13
N SER A 477 -4.56 -1.21 13.98
CA SER A 477 -5.96 -1.58 13.75
C SER A 477 -6.34 -2.75 14.65
N ASP A 478 -7.17 -2.45 15.64
CA ASP A 478 -7.78 -3.43 16.54
C ASP A 478 -9.30 -3.55 16.30
N PHE A 479 -9.78 -3.11 15.14
CA PHE A 479 -11.20 -3.13 14.78
C PHE A 479 -11.84 -4.50 15.03
N TYR A 480 -11.15 -5.58 14.66
CA TYR A 480 -11.62 -6.96 14.79
C TYR A 480 -11.72 -7.47 16.24
N LEU A 481 -11.18 -6.74 17.23
CA LEU A 481 -11.34 -7.08 18.64
C LEU A 481 -12.73 -6.67 19.13
N ASP A 482 -13.31 -7.49 20.00
CA ASP A 482 -14.50 -7.07 20.74
C ASP A 482 -14.11 -5.94 21.70
N GLU A 483 -14.95 -4.91 21.83
CA GLU A 483 -14.71 -3.74 22.70
C GLU A 483 -14.79 -4.07 24.21
N ARG A 484 -14.46 -5.30 24.59
CA ARG A 484 -14.41 -5.76 25.97
C ARG A 484 -13.06 -6.39 26.25
N LYS A 485 -12.06 -5.56 26.53
CA LYS A 485 -11.06 -5.77 27.59
C LYS A 485 -10.57 -4.44 28.14
#